data_AF-A0A7W6TCI1-F1
#
_entry.id   AF-A0A7W6TCI1-F1
#
_cell.length_a   1.000
_cell.length_b   1.000
_cell.length_c   1.000
_cell.angle_alpha   90.00
_cell.angle_beta   90.00
_cell.angle_gamma   90.00
#
_symmetry.space_group_name_H-M   'P 1'
#
loop_
_entity.id
_entity.type
_entity.pdbx_description
1 polymer ?
#
loop_
_entity_poly.entity_id
_entity_poly.type
_entity_poly.pdbx_seq_one_letter_code
_entity_poly.pdbx_strand_id
1 'polypeptide(L)'
;MPVNLPQKSPTDPRLLTLLGHVAESSGRLCLSEDEYEFLEAETFFQDAARNKLITIDHGGEWSTGAVISITREGRLMIGSPEPESIWKKLEGLFRRRIGGADG
;
A
#
# COMPACT_ATOMS: atom_id res chain seq x y z
N MET A 1 -15.03 28.49 24.57
CA MET A 1 -15.64 28.24 23.25
C MET A 1 -15.45 26.77 22.94
N PRO A 2 -16.48 25.99 22.54
CA PRO A 2 -16.29 24.61 22.15
C PRO A 2 -15.50 24.56 20.84
N VAL A 3 -14.39 23.84 20.84
CA VAL A 3 -13.51 23.67 19.68
C VAL A 3 -14.13 22.57 18.81
N ASN A 4 -14.63 22.93 17.63
CA ASN A 4 -15.06 21.95 16.63
C ASN A 4 -13.81 21.31 16.01
N LEU A 5 -13.42 20.16 16.54
CA LEU A 5 -12.41 19.33 15.89
C LEU A 5 -13.03 18.70 14.63
N PRO A 6 -12.32 18.68 13.50
CA PRO A 6 -12.81 17.99 12.31
C PRO A 6 -13.01 16.52 12.65
N GLN A 7 -14.27 16.07 12.68
CA GLN A 7 -14.60 14.67 12.87
C GLN A 7 -14.29 13.92 11.58
N LYS A 8 -13.07 13.38 11.50
CA LYS A 8 -12.73 12.42 10.45
C LYS A 8 -13.57 11.17 10.69
N SER A 9 -14.33 10.76 9.68
CA SER A 9 -15.11 9.53 9.73
C SER A 9 -14.21 8.35 10.13
N PRO A 10 -14.67 7.44 11.01
CA PRO A 10 -13.89 6.27 11.38
C PRO A 10 -13.58 5.45 10.12
N THR A 11 -12.34 4.96 10.01
CA THR A 11 -11.92 4.10 8.91
C THR A 11 -12.54 2.72 9.06
N ASP A 12 -13.03 2.13 7.97
CA ASP A 12 -13.58 0.77 7.97
C ASP A 12 -12.49 -0.24 8.41
N PRO A 13 -12.75 -1.07 9.44
CA PRO A 13 -11.77 -2.07 9.90
C PRO A 13 -11.42 -3.11 8.82
N ARG A 14 -12.32 -3.41 7.88
CA ARG A 14 -12.07 -4.32 6.76
C ARG A 14 -11.01 -3.78 5.81
N LEU A 15 -11.02 -2.46 5.58
CA LEU A 15 -9.98 -1.78 4.81
C LEU A 15 -8.61 -1.93 5.49
N LEU A 16 -8.53 -1.68 6.80
CA LEU A 16 -7.27 -1.82 7.54
C LEU A 16 -6.76 -3.27 7.50
N THR A 17 -7.67 -4.24 7.60
CA THR A 17 -7.34 -5.68 7.51
C THR A 17 -6.80 -6.04 6.13
N LEU A 18 -7.45 -5.58 5.05
CA LEU A 18 -6.98 -5.78 3.68
C LEU A 18 -5.57 -5.20 3.50
N LEU A 19 -5.35 -3.95 3.91
CA LEU A 19 -4.05 -3.30 3.78
C LEU A 19 -2.97 -4.04 4.58
N GLY A 20 -3.29 -4.50 5.79
CA GLY A 20 -2.39 -5.34 6.59
C GLY A 20 -2.01 -6.62 5.85
N HIS A 21 -3.00 -7.34 5.33
CA HIS A 21 -2.78 -8.59 4.60
C HIS A 21 -1.93 -8.41 3.33
N VAL A 22 -2.21 -7.37 2.53
CA VAL A 22 -1.40 -7.05 1.34
C VAL A 22 0.03 -6.68 1.77
N ALA A 23 0.20 -5.93 2.85
CA ALA A 23 1.52 -5.54 3.35
C ALA A 23 2.36 -6.74 3.81
N GLU A 24 1.74 -7.71 4.48
CA GLU A 24 2.36 -8.98 4.91
C GLU A 24 2.73 -9.86 3.71
N SER A 25 1.93 -9.84 2.64
CA SER A 25 2.19 -10.52 1.37
C SER A 25 3.22 -9.77 0.50
N SER A 26 4.31 -9.28 1.11
CA SER A 26 5.36 -8.49 0.42
C SER A 26 4.84 -7.24 -0.32
N GLY A 27 3.69 -6.72 0.08
CA GLY A 27 3.04 -5.58 -0.54
C GLY A 27 2.21 -5.88 -1.79
N ARG A 28 2.02 -7.16 -2.16
CA ARG A 28 1.23 -7.56 -3.32
C ARG A 28 0.35 -8.77 -3.02
N LEU A 29 -0.85 -8.79 -3.58
CA LEU A 29 -1.79 -9.90 -3.47
C LEU A 29 -2.31 -10.23 -4.86
N CYS A 30 -2.11 -11.48 -5.29
CA CYS A 30 -2.71 -11.99 -6.52
C CYS A 30 -4.09 -12.54 -6.19
N LEU A 31 -5.09 -12.14 -6.96
CA LEU A 31 -6.47 -12.61 -6.85
C LEU A 31 -6.85 -13.33 -8.13
N SER A 32 -7.56 -14.45 -7.97
CA SER A 32 -8.33 -15.04 -9.06
C SER A 32 -9.47 -14.11 -9.50
N GLU A 33 -10.09 -14.43 -10.63
CA GLU A 33 -11.23 -13.69 -11.17
C GLU A 33 -12.39 -13.63 -10.16
N ASP A 34 -12.81 -14.77 -9.61
CA ASP A 34 -13.89 -14.85 -8.62
C ASP A 34 -13.58 -14.03 -7.35
N GLU A 35 -12.35 -14.09 -6.86
CA GLU A 35 -11.92 -13.32 -5.68
C GLU A 35 -11.91 -11.81 -5.96
N TYR A 36 -11.47 -11.43 -7.16
CA TYR A 36 -11.46 -10.04 -7.59
C TYR A 36 -12.88 -9.50 -7.75
N GLU A 37 -13.78 -10.21 -8.43
CA GLU A 37 -15.18 -9.80 -8.61
C GLU A 37 -15.88 -9.63 -7.25
N PHE A 38 -15.65 -10.56 -6.32
CA PHE A 38 -16.18 -10.46 -4.96
C PHE A 38 -15.69 -9.19 -4.24
N LEU A 39 -14.39 -8.90 -4.30
CA LEU A 39 -13.80 -7.71 -3.67
C LEU A 39 -14.20 -6.41 -4.37
N GLU A 40 -14.34 -6.42 -5.69
CA GLU A 40 -14.73 -5.25 -6.48
C GLU A 40 -16.16 -4.77 -6.13
N ALA A 41 -17.05 -5.70 -5.73
CA ALA A 41 -18.39 -5.37 -5.26
C ALA A 41 -18.40 -4.67 -3.89
N GLU A 42 -17.31 -4.73 -3.12
CA GLU A 42 -17.24 -4.17 -1.78
C GLU A 42 -16.87 -2.68 -1.77
N THR A 43 -17.66 -1.87 -1.06
CA THR A 43 -17.49 -0.41 -1.01
C THR A 43 -16.14 0.01 -0.40
N PHE A 44 -15.65 -0.71 0.61
CA PHE A 44 -14.37 -0.40 1.25
C PHE A 44 -13.18 -0.61 0.30
N PHE A 45 -13.29 -1.57 -0.63
CA PHE A 45 -12.26 -1.87 -1.61
C PHE A 45 -12.22 -0.80 -2.71
N GLN A 46 -13.40 -0.40 -3.21
CA GLN A 46 -13.54 0.73 -4.13
C GLN A 46 -12.99 2.03 -3.52
N ASP A 47 -13.28 2.26 -2.24
CA ASP A 47 -12.74 3.40 -1.49
C ASP A 47 -11.23 3.35 -1.34
N ALA A 48 -10.65 2.16 -1.15
CA ALA A 48 -9.20 1.98 -1.09
C ALA A 48 -8.51 2.43 -2.38
N ALA A 49 -9.04 2.00 -3.52
CA ALA A 49 -8.54 2.36 -4.84
C ALA A 49 -8.73 3.87 -5.11
N ARG A 50 -9.92 4.40 -4.84
CA ARG A 50 -10.24 5.83 -5.01
C ARG A 50 -9.34 6.74 -4.18
N ASN A 51 -9.02 6.34 -2.95
CA ASN A 51 -8.15 7.08 -2.05
C ASN A 51 -6.65 6.79 -2.27
N LYS A 52 -6.29 6.04 -3.33
CA LYS A 52 -4.90 5.69 -3.70
C LYS A 52 -4.16 4.93 -2.60
N LEU A 53 -4.86 4.13 -1.80
CA LEU A 53 -4.26 3.28 -0.76
C LEU A 53 -3.74 1.96 -1.36
N ILE A 54 -4.32 1.55 -2.48
CA ILE A 54 -3.90 0.40 -3.28
C ILE A 54 -3.86 0.77 -4.76
N THR A 55 -3.12 -0.01 -5.54
CA THR A 55 -3.15 -0.02 -7.00
C THR A 55 -3.61 -1.39 -7.47
N ILE A 56 -4.42 -1.44 -8.52
CA ILE A 56 -4.96 -2.69 -9.07
C ILE A 56 -4.42 -2.83 -10.50
N ASP A 57 -3.82 -3.97 -10.79
CA ASP A 57 -3.39 -4.38 -12.13
C ASP A 57 -4.29 -5.53 -12.58
N HIS A 58 -5.11 -5.28 -13.60
CA HIS A 58 -6.10 -6.25 -14.06
C HIS A 58 -5.47 -7.21 -15.07
N GLY A 59 -5.91 -8.46 -15.03
CA GLY A 59 -5.63 -9.41 -16.09
C GLY A 59 -6.10 -8.90 -17.46
N GLY A 60 -5.29 -9.16 -18.49
CA GLY A 60 -5.60 -8.79 -19.87
C GLY A 60 -6.10 -9.97 -20.69
N GLU A 61 -5.83 -9.95 -22.00
CA GLU A 61 -6.24 -11.01 -22.93
C GLU A 61 -5.69 -12.41 -22.58
N TRP A 62 -4.57 -12.48 -21.83
CA TRP A 62 -3.82 -13.73 -21.59
C TRP A 62 -3.93 -14.24 -20.13
N SER A 63 -4.63 -13.52 -19.27
CA SER A 63 -4.74 -13.84 -17.83
C SER A 63 -6.01 -13.25 -17.25
N THR A 64 -6.69 -13.98 -16.37
CA THR A 64 -7.84 -13.47 -15.60
C THR A 64 -7.45 -13.12 -14.17
N GLY A 65 -8.31 -12.39 -13.45
CA GLY A 65 -8.06 -11.92 -12.09
C GLY A 65 -7.33 -10.58 -12.02
N ALA A 66 -6.70 -10.31 -10.88
CA ALA A 66 -6.02 -9.04 -10.64
C ALA A 66 -4.86 -9.16 -9.64
N VAL A 67 -3.88 -8.27 -9.76
CA VAL A 67 -2.84 -8.08 -8.75
C VAL A 67 -3.07 -6.76 -8.04
N ILE A 68 -3.29 -6.83 -6.73
CA ILE A 68 -3.38 -5.67 -5.85
C ILE A 68 -2.00 -5.38 -5.28
N SER A 69 -1.55 -4.13 -5.35
CA SER A 69 -0.35 -3.68 -4.64
C SER A 69 -0.69 -2.58 -3.63
N ILE A 70 -0.08 -2.62 -2.45
CA ILE A 70 -0.24 -1.54 -1.45
C ILE A 70 0.64 -0.34 -1.81
N THR A 71 0.08 0.86 -1.73
CA THR A 71 0.84 2.10 -1.98
C THR A 71 1.57 2.56 -0.72
N ARG A 72 2.37 3.63 -0.86
CA ARG A 72 3.00 4.28 0.29
C ARG A 72 1.95 4.84 1.25
N GLU A 73 0.88 5.43 0.72
CA GLU A 73 -0.23 5.99 1.47
C GLU A 73 -0.98 4.90 2.25
N GLY A 74 -1.24 3.75 1.60
CA GLY A 74 -1.82 2.57 2.26
C GLY A 74 -0.97 2.06 3.42
N ARG A 75 0.35 1.99 3.22
CA ARG A 75 1.32 1.60 4.26
C ARG A 75 1.35 2.55 5.45
N LEU A 76 1.34 3.86 5.19
CA LEU A 76 1.28 4.87 6.24
C LEU A 76 -0.01 4.78 7.04
N MET A 77 -1.12 4.44 6.39
CA MET A 77 -2.43 4.30 7.05
C MET A 77 -2.44 3.20 8.11
N ILE A 78 -1.74 2.09 7.86
CA ILE A 78 -1.62 0.97 8.80
C ILE A 78 -0.39 1.07 9.71
N GLY A 79 0.36 2.17 9.65
CA GLY A 79 1.58 2.35 10.44
C GLY A 79 2.71 1.37 10.11
N SER A 80 2.69 0.77 8.91
CA SER A 80 3.68 -0.22 8.44
C SER A 80 4.46 0.35 7.25
N PRO A 81 5.43 1.25 7.50
CA PRO A 81 6.23 1.85 6.44
C PRO A 81 6.96 0.76 5.63
N GLU A 82 7.21 1.06 4.36
CA GLU A 82 7.89 0.12 3.45
C GLU A 82 9.21 -0.36 4.08
N PRO A 83 9.53 -1.66 4.03
CA PRO A 83 10.83 -2.13 4.49
C PRO A 83 11.91 -1.37 3.73
N GLU A 84 12.84 -0.74 4.46
CA GLU A 84 13.92 0.02 3.85
C GLU A 84 14.66 -0.88 2.86
N SER A 85 14.55 -0.54 1.57
CA SER A 85 15.25 -1.30 0.53
C SER A 85 16.73 -1.33 0.87
N ILE A 86 17.28 -2.54 0.99
CA ILE A 86 18.70 -2.77 1.33
C ILE A 86 19.60 -1.96 0.37
N TRP A 87 19.16 -1.75 -0.87
CA TRP A 87 19.81 -0.90 -1.85
C TRP A 87 19.87 0.59 -1.47
N LYS A 88 18.81 1.17 -0.92
CA LYS A 88 18.83 2.56 -0.41
C LYS A 88 19.76 2.69 0.79
N LYS A 89 19.80 1.67 1.66
CA LYS A 89 20.73 1.62 2.80
C LYS A 89 22.18 1.51 2.32
N LEU A 90 22.43 0.72 1.28
CA LEU A 90 23.74 0.60 0.63
C LEU A 90 24.13 1.89 -0.10
N GLU A 91 23.25 2.55 -0.84
CA GLU A 91 23.52 3.87 -1.46
C GLU A 91 23.94 4.92 -0.42
N GLY A 92 23.31 4.93 0.76
CA GLY A 92 23.71 5.80 1.87
C GLY A 92 25.12 5.52 2.38
N LEU A 93 25.53 4.25 2.42
CA LEU A 93 26.89 3.82 2.77
C LEU A 93 27.91 4.19 1.69
N PHE A 94 27.58 3.99 0.41
CA PHE A 94 28.46 4.35 -0.71
C PHE A 94 28.62 5.88 -0.84
N ARG A 95 27.56 6.68 -0.66
CA ARG A 95 27.65 8.15 -0.63
C ARG A 95 28.54 8.65 0.50
N ARG A 96 28.45 8.05 1.71
CA ARG A 96 29.35 8.40 2.82
C ARG A 96 30.81 8.04 2.56
N ARG A 97 31.08 7.01 1.75
CA ARG A 97 32.46 6.57 1.45
C ARG A 97 33.13 7.41 0.36
N ILE A 98 32.37 8.01 -0.55
CA ILE A 98 32.92 8.85 -1.64
C ILE A 98 33.03 10.33 -1.22
N GLY A 99 32.24 10.78 -0.24
CA GLY A 99 32.30 12.15 0.31
C GLY A 99 33.35 12.38 1.40
N GLY A 100 34.18 11.38 1.72
CA GLY A 100 35.21 11.44 2.75
C GLY A 100 36.62 11.51 2.16
N ALA A 101 36.86 12.51 1.32
CA ALA A 101 38.20 13.01 1.04
C ALA A 101 38.20 14.50 1.40
N ASP A 102 38.26 14.79 2.70
CA ASP A 102 38.71 16.08 3.20
C ASP A 102 40.24 16.12 3.13
N GLY A 103 40.81 17.26 2.72
CA GLY A 103 42.26 17.52 2.81
C GLY A 103 42.80 18.43 1.73
#